data_AF-A0AAU5PNE8-F1
#
_entry.id   AF-A0AAU5PNE8-F1
#
_cell.length_a   1.000
_cell.length_b   1.000
_cell.length_c   1.000
_cell.angle_alpha   90.00
_cell.angle_beta   90.00
_cell.angle_gamma   90.00
#
_symmetry.space_group_name_H-M   'P 1'
#
loop_
_entity.id
_entity.type
_entity.pdbx_description
1 polymer ?
#
loop_
_entity_poly.entity_id
_entity_poly.type
_entity_poly.pdbx_seq_one_letter_code
_entity_poly.pdbx_strand_id
1 'polypeptide(L)'
;MIRIQRSGERYPGGDPAAGIETRHALSFGPHYDPDNLRFGAVLACNEERLAPGAGFDEHPHSHTEIVTWVVEGELTHHDTAGHTTVVRPGDLQRLSAAGGVRHVERNDAGAPLVFVQMWLAPLSPGGEPGYEVVRGLAEPYDLPEADARLHVRRPVAGERVPVPSADFVYVHVVRGTVGLDGEPLHPGDAARVTDARGHTLDAMTDAEVLIWEMRDWRKALG
;
A
#
# COMPACT_ATOMS: atom_id res chain seq x y z
N MET A 1 -12.26 -17.07 -0.82
CA MET A 1 -13.19 -16.27 -1.67
C MET A 1 -12.40 -15.15 -2.31
N ILE A 2 -12.63 -14.82 -3.59
CA ILE A 2 -12.00 -13.68 -4.28
C ILE A 2 -13.05 -12.57 -4.44
N ARG A 3 -12.70 -11.34 -4.06
CA ARG A 3 -13.44 -10.10 -4.38
C ARG A 3 -12.53 -9.15 -5.11
N ILE A 4 -12.94 -8.70 -6.29
CA ILE A 4 -12.21 -7.70 -7.08
C ILE A 4 -12.84 -6.34 -6.84
N GLN A 5 -12.00 -5.32 -6.74
CA GLN A 5 -12.38 -3.92 -6.75
C GLN A 5 -11.69 -3.27 -7.94
N ARG A 6 -12.47 -2.67 -8.83
CA ARG A 6 -11.92 -1.98 -10.01
C ARG A 6 -11.37 -0.62 -9.61
N SER A 7 -10.35 -0.15 -10.33
CA SER A 7 -9.75 1.17 -10.14
C SER A 7 -10.81 2.29 -10.18
N GLY A 8 -11.78 2.21 -11.10
CA GLY A 8 -12.89 3.14 -11.22
C GLY A 8 -13.92 3.09 -10.07
N GLU A 9 -13.89 2.05 -9.24
CA GLU A 9 -14.75 1.90 -8.06
C GLU A 9 -14.08 2.43 -6.78
N ARG A 10 -12.82 2.88 -6.86
CA ARG A 10 -12.11 3.50 -5.73
C ARG A 10 -12.66 4.89 -5.47
N TYR A 11 -12.80 5.24 -4.21
CA TYR A 11 -13.37 6.53 -3.81
C TYR A 11 -12.39 7.66 -4.13
N PRO A 12 -12.79 8.70 -4.88
CA PRO A 12 -11.94 9.85 -5.15
C PRO A 12 -11.75 10.68 -3.89
N GLY A 13 -10.55 11.19 -3.64
CA GLY A 13 -10.23 12.07 -2.53
C GLY A 13 -9.13 13.07 -2.90
N GLY A 14 -8.50 13.65 -1.88
CA GLY A 14 -7.45 14.65 -2.03
C GLY A 14 -7.98 16.08 -2.11
N ASP A 15 -7.13 16.98 -2.59
CA ASP A 15 -7.41 18.39 -2.84
C ASP A 15 -6.87 18.76 -4.24
N PRO A 16 -7.72 18.66 -5.29
CA PRO A 16 -7.30 18.98 -6.66
C PRO A 16 -6.81 20.42 -6.82
N ALA A 17 -7.28 21.36 -6.01
CA ALA A 17 -6.83 22.76 -6.07
C ALA A 17 -5.40 22.90 -5.53
N ALA A 18 -5.01 22.06 -4.58
CA ALA A 18 -3.64 21.92 -4.08
C ALA A 18 -2.78 20.95 -4.91
N GLY A 19 -3.31 20.38 -6.00
CA GLY A 19 -2.59 19.43 -6.85
C GLY A 19 -2.46 18.02 -6.25
N ILE A 20 -3.40 17.65 -5.37
CA ILE A 20 -3.46 16.35 -4.70
C ILE A 20 -4.67 15.57 -5.23
N GLU A 21 -4.43 14.44 -5.88
CA GLU A 21 -5.50 13.49 -6.23
C GLU A 21 -5.27 12.17 -5.51
N THR A 22 -6.29 11.70 -4.80
CA THR A 22 -6.25 10.42 -4.08
C THR A 22 -7.31 9.46 -4.59
N ARG A 23 -7.00 8.16 -4.60
CA ARG A 23 -7.98 7.07 -4.80
C ARG A 23 -7.93 6.09 -3.63
N HIS A 24 -8.99 6.04 -2.84
CA HIS A 24 -9.11 5.16 -1.68
C HIS A 24 -9.77 3.82 -2.03
N ALA A 25 -9.14 2.70 -1.68
CA ALA A 25 -9.75 1.38 -1.84
C ALA A 25 -10.65 0.97 -0.65
N LEU A 26 -10.39 1.52 0.54
CA LEU A 26 -11.14 1.30 1.78
C LEU A 26 -11.70 2.64 2.28
N SER A 27 -12.55 2.57 3.30
CA SER A 27 -13.06 3.75 4.01
C SER A 27 -11.91 4.56 4.60
N PHE A 28 -11.81 5.83 4.22
CA PHE A 28 -10.71 6.69 4.59
C PHE A 28 -11.13 8.17 4.59
N GLY A 29 -10.68 8.90 5.62
CA GLY A 29 -11.01 10.32 5.79
C GLY A 29 -12.53 10.56 5.75
N PRO A 30 -13.03 11.44 4.86
CA PRO A 30 -14.45 11.74 4.75
C PRO A 30 -15.27 10.64 4.04
N HIS A 31 -14.61 9.67 3.39
CA HIS A 31 -15.28 8.58 2.69
C HIS A 31 -15.52 7.41 3.65
N TYR A 32 -16.78 7.15 3.95
CA TYR A 32 -17.18 6.13 4.91
C TYR A 32 -18.13 5.11 4.27
N ASP A 33 -17.63 3.88 4.16
CA ASP A 33 -18.40 2.67 3.91
C ASP A 33 -18.24 1.72 5.12
N PRO A 34 -19.30 1.47 5.91
CA PRO A 34 -19.21 0.63 7.11
C PRO A 34 -18.81 -0.82 6.80
N ASP A 35 -19.04 -1.29 5.58
CA ASP A 35 -18.72 -2.66 5.15
C ASP A 35 -17.30 -2.78 4.54
N ASN A 36 -16.55 -1.67 4.50
CA ASN A 36 -15.23 -1.58 3.86
C ASN A 36 -14.17 -0.88 4.73
N LEU A 37 -14.23 -1.08 6.04
CA LEU A 37 -13.31 -0.48 7.02
C LEU A 37 -11.94 -1.15 7.08
N ARG A 38 -11.85 -2.45 6.79
CA ARG A 38 -10.60 -3.22 6.81
C ARG A 38 -10.67 -4.49 5.97
N PHE A 39 -9.52 -5.04 5.60
CA PHE A 39 -9.37 -6.38 5.05
C PHE A 39 -8.09 -7.04 5.58
N GLY A 40 -8.22 -8.11 6.37
CA GLY A 40 -7.07 -8.63 7.12
C GLY A 40 -6.50 -7.53 8.03
N ALA A 41 -5.18 -7.30 7.95
CA ALA A 41 -4.52 -6.19 8.62
C ALA A 41 -4.65 -4.85 7.86
N VAL A 42 -4.94 -4.85 6.56
CA VAL A 42 -5.04 -3.61 5.76
C VAL A 42 -6.24 -2.76 6.19
N LEU A 43 -5.95 -1.50 6.54
CA LEU A 43 -6.90 -0.44 6.87
C LEU A 43 -7.08 0.55 5.72
N ALA A 44 -6.03 0.81 4.94
CA ALA A 44 -6.07 1.69 3.79
C ALA A 44 -5.16 1.18 2.67
N CYS A 45 -5.55 1.48 1.43
CA CYS A 45 -4.73 1.39 0.23
C CYS A 45 -5.09 2.61 -0.61
N ASN A 46 -4.24 3.62 -0.54
CA ASN A 46 -4.43 4.90 -1.21
C ASN A 46 -3.44 5.00 -2.35
N GLU A 47 -3.92 5.32 -3.55
CA GLU A 47 -3.07 5.77 -4.65
C GLU A 47 -3.08 7.29 -4.66
N GLU A 48 -1.91 7.87 -4.55
CA GLU A 48 -1.70 9.31 -4.45
C GLU A 48 -1.00 9.81 -5.70
N ARG A 49 -1.51 10.90 -6.27
CA ARG A 49 -0.93 11.61 -7.41
C ARG A 49 -0.74 13.07 -7.03
N LEU A 50 0.51 13.51 -6.98
CA LEU A 50 0.88 14.84 -6.54
C LEU A 50 1.55 15.63 -7.66
N ALA A 51 1.02 16.82 -7.95
CA ALA A 51 1.68 17.80 -8.81
C ALA A 51 3.00 18.29 -8.18
N PRO A 52 3.92 18.88 -8.98
CA PRO A 52 5.11 19.53 -8.42
C PRO A 52 4.75 20.57 -7.35
N GLY A 53 5.39 20.48 -6.18
CA GLY A 53 5.15 21.34 -5.03
C GLY A 53 3.91 20.99 -4.18
N ALA A 54 3.10 20.01 -4.59
CA ALA A 54 1.97 19.52 -3.81
C ALA A 54 2.43 18.57 -2.69
N GLY A 55 1.61 18.39 -1.66
CA GLY A 55 1.90 17.49 -0.56
C GLY A 55 0.96 17.64 0.62
N PHE A 56 1.17 16.79 1.61
CA PHE A 56 0.42 16.77 2.85
C PHE A 56 1.19 17.57 3.90
N ASP A 57 0.55 18.62 4.42
CA ASP A 57 1.07 19.39 5.55
C ASP A 57 1.23 18.51 6.79
N GLU A 58 1.91 19.04 7.80
CA GLU A 58 2.26 18.29 9.00
C GLU A 58 1.03 17.75 9.74
N HIS A 59 0.89 16.42 9.76
CA HIS A 59 -0.28 15.75 10.34
C HIS A 59 0.14 14.60 11.26
N PRO A 60 -0.68 14.28 12.29
CA PRO A 60 -0.38 13.20 13.22
C PRO A 60 -0.87 11.85 12.71
N HIS A 61 -0.13 10.80 13.07
CA HIS A 61 -0.57 9.41 13.04
C HIS A 61 -0.33 8.76 14.40
N SER A 62 -1.11 7.73 14.70
CA SER A 62 -0.86 6.85 15.84
C SER A 62 -1.43 5.46 15.55
N HIS A 63 -0.89 4.44 16.22
CA HIS A 63 -1.43 3.07 16.21
C HIS A 63 -1.63 2.48 14.81
N THR A 64 -0.71 2.79 13.88
CA THR A 64 -0.80 2.38 12.47
C THR A 64 0.59 2.14 11.90
N GLU A 65 0.76 1.07 11.13
CA GLU A 65 1.94 0.88 10.28
C GLU A 65 1.65 1.43 8.88
N ILE A 66 2.42 2.42 8.46
CA ILE A 66 2.27 3.08 7.16
C ILE A 66 3.41 2.64 6.25
N VAL A 67 3.08 2.00 5.14
CA VAL A 67 4.05 1.56 4.13
C VAL A 67 3.79 2.29 2.82
N THR A 68 4.79 3.01 2.35
CA THR A 68 4.72 3.79 1.11
C THR A 68 5.59 3.16 0.03
N TRP A 69 4.99 2.91 -1.13
CA TRP A 69 5.65 2.42 -2.33
C TRP A 69 5.59 3.49 -3.43
N VAL A 70 6.74 4.08 -3.75
CA VAL A 70 6.81 5.09 -4.82
C VAL A 70 6.79 4.40 -6.18
N VAL A 71 5.90 4.85 -7.04
CA VAL A 71 5.69 4.32 -8.38
C VAL A 71 6.43 5.18 -9.40
N GLU A 72 6.32 6.49 -9.28
CA GLU A 72 6.91 7.49 -10.18
C GLU A 72 7.27 8.76 -9.38
N GLY A 73 8.33 9.47 -9.78
CA GLY A 73 8.74 10.72 -9.12
C GLY A 73 9.50 10.49 -7.82
N GLU A 74 9.51 11.47 -6.94
CA GLU A 74 10.25 11.43 -5.67
C GLU A 74 9.37 11.95 -4.52
N LEU A 75 9.18 11.14 -3.48
CA LEU A 75 8.47 11.53 -2.26
C LEU A 75 9.48 12.05 -1.24
N THR A 76 9.29 13.26 -0.75
CA THR A 76 10.08 13.83 0.34
C THR A 76 9.31 13.66 1.66
N HIS A 77 9.96 13.02 2.64
CA HIS A 77 9.43 12.79 3.98
C HIS A 77 10.21 13.61 5.00
N HIS A 78 9.49 14.23 5.95
CA HIS A 78 10.06 14.80 7.16
C HIS A 78 9.22 14.42 8.37
N ASP A 79 9.84 14.12 9.51
CA ASP A 79 9.10 13.89 10.76
C ASP A 79 9.69 14.64 11.97
N THR A 80 8.91 14.66 13.05
CA THR A 80 9.29 15.31 14.31
C THR A 80 10.43 14.60 15.05
N ALA A 81 10.81 13.39 14.65
CA ALA A 81 12.00 12.70 15.16
C ALA A 81 13.28 13.15 14.44
N GLY A 82 13.17 14.02 13.44
CA GLY A 82 14.28 14.61 12.71
C GLY A 82 14.69 13.82 11.46
N HIS A 83 13.93 12.79 11.07
CA HIS A 83 14.21 12.12 9.80
C HIS A 83 13.85 13.04 8.65
N THR A 84 14.68 13.02 7.61
CA THR A 84 14.45 13.70 6.34
C THR A 84 14.96 12.78 5.25
N THR A 85 14.06 12.30 4.39
CA THR A 85 14.46 11.41 3.29
C THR A 85 13.72 11.73 2.01
N VAL A 86 14.34 11.33 0.90
CA VAL A 86 13.68 11.23 -0.39
C VAL A 86 13.52 9.75 -0.71
N VAL A 87 12.32 9.33 -1.06
CA VAL A 87 11.92 7.96 -1.42
C VAL A 87 11.66 7.91 -2.93
N ARG A 88 12.27 6.96 -3.63
CA ARG A 88 12.24 6.87 -5.10
C ARG A 88 11.59 5.58 -5.58
N PRO A 89 11.27 5.44 -6.88
CA PRO A 89 10.67 4.22 -7.41
C PRO A 89 11.52 2.99 -7.09
N GLY A 90 10.89 1.97 -6.53
CA GLY A 90 11.56 0.75 -6.06
C GLY A 90 12.02 0.79 -4.61
N ASP A 91 11.99 1.94 -3.95
CA ASP A 91 12.19 2.04 -2.50
C ASP A 91 10.88 1.78 -1.75
N LEU A 92 11.01 1.16 -0.59
CA LEU A 92 9.94 1.03 0.39
C LEU A 92 10.24 1.95 1.57
N GLN A 93 9.30 2.84 1.90
CA GLN A 93 9.29 3.52 3.18
C GLN A 93 8.35 2.79 4.14
N ARG A 94 8.78 2.61 5.39
CA ARG A 94 7.91 2.21 6.49
C ARG A 94 7.99 3.23 7.62
N LEU A 95 6.83 3.70 8.05
CA LEU A 95 6.63 4.54 9.22
C LEU A 95 5.70 3.79 10.19
N SER A 96 6.24 3.34 11.31
CA SER A 96 5.46 2.87 12.45
C SER A 96 5.07 4.08 13.28
N ALA A 97 3.77 4.38 13.34
CA ALA A 97 3.27 5.52 14.11
C ALA A 97 3.25 5.24 15.62
N ALA A 98 3.11 3.98 16.03
CA ALA A 98 3.13 3.52 17.42
C ALA A 98 2.34 4.45 18.39
N GLY A 99 2.97 4.93 19.47
CA GLY A 99 2.37 5.89 20.42
C GLY A 99 2.06 7.28 19.86
N GLY A 100 2.63 7.65 18.71
CA GLY A 100 2.31 8.88 17.98
C GLY A 100 3.51 9.48 17.25
N VAL A 101 3.30 9.90 15.99
CA VAL A 101 4.30 10.62 15.18
C VAL A 101 3.61 11.74 14.40
N ARG A 102 4.32 12.83 14.14
CA ARG A 102 3.87 13.86 13.19
C ARG A 102 4.86 13.93 12.04
N HIS A 103 4.33 14.02 10.83
CA HIS A 103 5.15 13.98 9.63
C HIS A 103 4.55 14.80 8.48
N VAL A 104 5.38 15.05 7.49
CA VAL A 104 5.12 15.81 6.27
C VAL A 104 5.55 14.95 5.10
N GLU A 105 4.71 14.85 4.07
CA GLU A 105 4.98 14.08 2.85
C GLU A 105 4.71 14.97 1.63
N ARG A 106 5.75 15.30 0.85
CA ARG A 106 5.66 16.29 -0.22
C ARG A 106 6.34 15.85 -1.51
N ASN A 107 5.83 16.38 -2.63
CA ASN A 107 6.52 16.37 -3.91
C ASN A 107 7.33 17.68 -4.06
N ASP A 108 8.56 17.70 -3.55
CA ASP A 108 9.45 18.87 -3.69
C ASP A 108 10.21 18.86 -5.04
N ALA A 109 9.99 17.85 -5.88
CA ALA A 109 10.60 17.75 -7.21
C ALA A 109 9.83 18.56 -8.26
N GLY A 110 10.47 18.79 -9.41
CA GLY A 110 9.87 19.49 -10.56
C GLY A 110 8.98 18.62 -11.46
N ALA A 111 8.76 17.35 -11.12
CA ALA A 111 8.00 16.38 -11.90
C ALA A 111 6.85 15.79 -11.06
N PRO A 112 5.79 15.22 -11.68
CA PRO A 112 4.72 14.55 -10.94
C PRO A 112 5.22 13.39 -10.09
N LEU A 113 4.55 13.15 -8.97
CA LEU A 113 4.79 12.04 -8.06
C LEU A 113 3.57 11.13 -8.02
N VAL A 114 3.78 9.81 -8.11
CA VAL A 114 2.76 8.79 -7.90
C VAL A 114 3.27 7.77 -6.91
N PHE A 115 2.48 7.46 -5.88
CA PHE A 115 2.81 6.42 -4.91
C PHE A 115 1.55 5.71 -4.41
N VAL A 116 1.76 4.50 -3.87
CA VAL A 116 0.73 3.75 -3.15
C VAL A 116 1.09 3.75 -1.68
N GLN A 117 0.18 4.21 -0.83
CA GLN A 117 0.33 4.17 0.61
C GLN A 117 -0.66 3.16 1.22
N MET A 118 -0.10 2.20 1.95
CA MET A 118 -0.82 1.13 2.62
C MET A 118 -0.77 1.36 4.12
N TRP A 119 -1.93 1.31 4.78
CA TRP A 119 -1.99 1.37 6.24
C TRP A 119 -2.39 0.02 6.78
N LEU A 120 -1.67 -0.46 7.78
CA LEU A 120 -1.92 -1.74 8.43
C LEU A 120 -2.17 -1.55 9.92
N ALA A 121 -3.13 -2.31 10.44
CA ALA A 121 -3.41 -2.38 11.86
C ALA A 121 -2.28 -3.13 12.58
N PRO A 122 -1.61 -2.51 13.56
CA PRO A 122 -0.61 -3.20 14.36
C PRO A 122 -1.28 -4.24 15.28
N LEU A 123 -0.54 -5.28 15.64
CA LEU A 123 -0.96 -6.33 16.57
C LEU A 123 -1.08 -5.82 18.00
N SER A 124 -0.28 -4.82 18.37
CA SER A 124 -0.25 -4.23 19.70
C SER A 124 -0.32 -2.71 19.61
N PRO A 125 -1.13 -2.06 20.46
CA PRO A 125 -1.14 -0.60 20.55
C PRO A 125 0.09 -0.08 21.30
N GLY A 126 0.46 1.17 21.04
CA GLY A 126 1.57 1.86 21.70
C GLY A 126 2.95 1.48 21.14
N GLY A 127 4.00 1.72 21.94
CA GLY A 127 5.39 1.58 21.52
C GLY A 127 6.01 2.88 21.03
N GLU A 128 7.30 2.83 20.70
CA GLU A 128 8.03 3.96 20.12
C GLU A 128 7.85 4.00 18.61
N PRO A 129 7.66 5.19 18.01
CA PRO A 129 7.63 5.33 16.57
C PRO A 129 8.92 4.83 15.91
N GLY A 130 8.76 4.23 14.72
CA GLY A 130 9.87 3.69 13.93
C GLY A 130 9.82 4.22 12.51
N TYR A 131 10.98 4.47 11.92
CA TYR A 131 11.07 4.94 10.53
C TYR A 131 12.21 4.23 9.80
N GLU A 132 11.94 3.74 8.59
CA GLU A 132 12.96 3.16 7.73
C GLU A 132 12.65 3.37 6.25
N VAL A 133 13.71 3.33 5.45
CA VAL A 133 13.62 3.26 3.98
C VAL A 133 14.51 2.13 3.48
N VAL A 134 13.89 1.11 2.90
CA VAL A 134 14.57 0.00 2.23
C VAL A 134 14.80 0.39 0.77
N ARG A 135 16.06 0.54 0.39
CA ARG A 135 16.43 0.97 -0.97
C ARG A 135 16.41 -0.19 -1.95
N GLY A 136 15.72 -0.01 -3.07
CA GLY A 136 15.65 -1.00 -4.15
C GLY A 136 15.19 -2.38 -3.65
N LEU A 137 14.02 -2.44 -3.01
CA LEU A 137 13.50 -3.67 -2.40
C LEU A 137 13.47 -4.83 -3.42
N ALA A 138 14.27 -5.86 -3.14
CA ALA A 138 14.43 -7.05 -3.99
C ALA A 138 13.71 -8.28 -3.43
N GLU A 139 13.73 -8.44 -2.11
CA GLU A 139 13.09 -9.55 -1.39
C GLU A 139 11.77 -9.10 -0.77
N PRO A 140 10.85 -10.04 -0.44
CA PRO A 140 9.66 -9.71 0.32
C PRO A 140 10.01 -9.02 1.65
N TYR A 141 9.24 -7.99 2.00
CA TYR A 141 9.42 -7.21 3.21
C TYR A 141 8.49 -7.72 4.31
N ASP A 142 9.08 -8.20 5.40
CA ASP A 142 8.36 -8.66 6.59
C ASP A 142 7.97 -7.48 7.48
N LEU A 143 6.69 -7.41 7.85
CA LEU A 143 6.13 -6.41 8.77
C LEU A 143 5.52 -7.15 9.98
N PRO A 144 6.37 -7.63 10.92
CA PRO A 144 5.93 -8.45 12.04
C PRO A 144 4.95 -7.72 12.96
N GLU A 145 5.02 -6.39 13.04
CA GLU A 145 4.13 -5.55 13.84
C GLU A 145 2.67 -5.66 13.39
N ALA A 146 2.40 -6.10 12.16
CA ALA A 146 1.07 -6.31 11.61
C ALA A 146 0.77 -7.78 11.24
N ASP A 147 1.67 -8.72 11.57
CA ASP A 147 1.67 -10.12 11.09
C ASP A 147 1.43 -10.21 9.57
N ALA A 148 2.16 -9.37 8.84
CA ALA A 148 2.00 -9.18 7.41
C ALA A 148 3.35 -9.23 6.69
N ARG A 149 3.29 -9.55 5.40
CA ARG A 149 4.45 -9.53 4.50
C ARG A 149 4.06 -8.93 3.17
N LEU A 150 4.85 -7.98 2.69
CA LEU A 150 4.68 -7.39 1.37
C LEU A 150 5.60 -8.08 0.36
N HIS A 151 5.00 -8.60 -0.71
CA HIS A 151 5.71 -9.06 -1.90
C HIS A 151 5.53 -8.02 -3.01
N VAL A 152 6.64 -7.57 -3.58
CA VAL A 152 6.63 -6.79 -4.83
C VAL A 152 7.02 -7.73 -5.95
N ARG A 153 6.15 -7.91 -6.95
CA ARG A 153 6.40 -8.80 -8.09
C ARG A 153 6.38 -8.00 -9.38
N ARG A 154 7.36 -8.26 -10.25
CA ARG A 154 7.51 -7.59 -11.54
C ARG A 154 7.58 -8.61 -12.69
N PRO A 155 6.52 -9.41 -12.90
CA PRO A 155 6.55 -10.44 -13.92
C PRO A 155 6.59 -9.83 -15.32
N VAL A 156 7.28 -10.51 -16.23
CA VAL A 156 7.24 -10.20 -17.67
C VAL A 156 6.05 -10.90 -18.33
N ALA A 157 5.62 -10.43 -19.51
CA ALA A 157 4.50 -11.03 -20.23
C ALA A 157 4.66 -12.56 -20.42
N GLY A 158 3.62 -13.31 -20.06
CA GLY A 158 3.57 -14.77 -20.09
C GLY A 158 4.11 -15.47 -18.83
N GLU A 159 4.73 -14.75 -17.90
CA GLU A 159 5.19 -15.30 -16.63
C GLU A 159 4.02 -15.60 -15.69
N ARG A 160 4.15 -16.68 -14.91
CA ARG A 160 3.22 -17.05 -13.84
C ARG A 160 3.87 -16.86 -12.48
N VAL A 161 3.22 -16.09 -11.63
CA VAL A 161 3.68 -15.82 -10.27
C VAL A 161 2.71 -16.46 -9.27
N PRO A 162 3.20 -17.28 -8.33
CA PRO A 162 2.35 -17.84 -7.29
C PRO A 162 1.85 -16.74 -6.36
N VAL A 163 0.56 -16.76 -6.04
CA VAL A 163 0.00 -15.96 -4.94
C VAL A 163 0.33 -16.68 -3.63
N PRO A 164 0.84 -15.98 -2.59
CA PRO A 164 1.12 -16.59 -1.30
C PRO A 164 -0.10 -17.29 -0.71
N SER A 165 0.13 -18.43 -0.06
CA SER A 165 -0.95 -19.13 0.65
C SER A 165 -1.11 -18.57 2.06
N ALA A 166 -2.22 -17.89 2.34
CA ALA A 166 -2.47 -17.20 3.60
C ALA A 166 -3.97 -17.00 3.88
N ASP A 167 -4.29 -16.61 5.11
CA ASP A 167 -5.68 -16.36 5.52
C ASP A 167 -6.29 -15.18 4.75
N PHE A 168 -5.48 -14.14 4.51
CA PHE A 168 -5.86 -12.98 3.72
C PHE A 168 -4.72 -12.61 2.76
N VAL A 169 -5.06 -12.39 1.49
CA VAL A 169 -4.16 -11.83 0.49
C VAL A 169 -4.80 -10.63 -0.18
N TYR A 170 -4.09 -9.50 -0.21
CA TYR A 170 -4.49 -8.29 -0.93
C TYR A 170 -3.52 -8.05 -2.09
N VAL A 171 -4.00 -8.16 -3.32
CA VAL A 171 -3.23 -7.86 -4.54
C VAL A 171 -3.62 -6.47 -5.02
N HIS A 172 -2.66 -5.62 -5.31
CA HIS A 172 -2.85 -4.34 -5.98
C HIS A 172 -2.00 -4.27 -7.25
N VAL A 173 -2.62 -3.95 -8.38
CA VAL A 173 -1.90 -3.82 -9.65
C VAL A 173 -1.40 -2.39 -9.80
N VAL A 174 -0.08 -2.22 -9.83
CA VAL A 174 0.58 -0.92 -9.97
C VAL A 174 0.70 -0.56 -11.45
N ARG A 175 1.16 -1.51 -12.28
CA ARG A 175 1.37 -1.34 -13.73
C ARG A 175 1.08 -2.64 -14.47
N GLY A 176 0.80 -2.52 -15.77
CA GLY A 176 0.56 -3.67 -16.64
C GLY A 176 -0.78 -4.36 -16.38
N THR A 177 -0.93 -5.57 -16.91
CA THR A 177 -2.12 -6.40 -16.73
C THR A 177 -1.74 -7.80 -16.27
N VAL A 178 -2.40 -8.28 -15.22
CA VAL A 178 -2.28 -9.66 -14.72
C VAL A 178 -3.67 -10.31 -14.70
N GLY A 179 -3.74 -11.63 -14.85
CA GLY A 179 -4.95 -12.41 -14.61
C GLY A 179 -4.85 -13.13 -13.27
N LEU A 180 -5.83 -12.96 -12.39
CA LEU A 180 -5.97 -13.80 -11.19
C LEU A 180 -6.97 -14.91 -11.49
N ASP A 181 -6.49 -16.15 -11.57
CA ASP A 181 -7.28 -17.32 -11.98
C ASP A 181 -8.09 -17.10 -13.27
N GLY A 182 -7.49 -16.37 -14.23
CA GLY A 182 -8.10 -16.03 -15.52
C GLY A 182 -8.90 -14.73 -15.56
N GLU A 183 -9.20 -14.09 -14.43
CA GLU A 183 -9.89 -12.79 -14.39
C GLU A 183 -8.88 -11.63 -14.53
N PRO A 184 -8.97 -10.78 -15.58
CA PRO A 184 -8.02 -9.69 -15.80
C PRO A 184 -8.11 -8.60 -14.74
N LEU A 185 -6.95 -8.11 -14.30
CA LEU A 185 -6.77 -6.97 -13.40
C LEU A 185 -5.84 -5.93 -14.05
N HIS A 186 -6.27 -4.68 -14.04
CA HIS A 186 -5.57 -3.54 -14.65
C HIS A 186 -4.97 -2.60 -13.60
N PRO A 187 -4.12 -1.63 -13.97
CA PRO A 187 -3.54 -0.69 -13.01
C PRO A 187 -4.62 0.00 -12.16
N GLY A 188 -4.39 0.02 -10.85
CA GLY A 188 -5.32 0.54 -9.86
C GLY A 188 -6.36 -0.48 -9.37
N ASP A 189 -6.57 -1.61 -10.07
CA ASP A 189 -7.44 -2.68 -9.59
C ASP A 189 -6.82 -3.38 -8.37
N ALA A 190 -7.68 -3.95 -7.53
CA ALA A 190 -7.27 -4.77 -6.40
C ALA A 190 -8.09 -6.06 -6.30
N ALA A 191 -7.45 -7.13 -5.81
CA ALA A 191 -8.12 -8.38 -5.48
C ALA A 191 -7.90 -8.72 -4.00
N ARG A 192 -8.99 -9.07 -3.32
CA ARG A 192 -9.03 -9.50 -1.92
C ARG A 192 -9.36 -10.98 -1.88
N VAL A 193 -8.43 -11.78 -1.40
CA VAL A 193 -8.56 -13.25 -1.36
C VAL A 193 -8.55 -13.73 0.09
N THR A 194 -9.59 -14.43 0.51
CA THR A 194 -9.65 -15.11 1.82
C THR A 194 -9.40 -16.61 1.67
N ASP A 195 -8.68 -17.20 2.63
CA ASP A 195 -8.18 -18.59 2.60
C ASP A 195 -7.51 -18.88 1.25
N ALA A 196 -6.56 -18.01 0.89
CA ALA A 196 -5.87 -18.08 -0.39
C ALA A 196 -5.01 -19.35 -0.44
N ARG A 197 -5.29 -20.24 -1.39
CA ARG A 197 -4.51 -21.47 -1.60
C ARG A 197 -4.44 -21.80 -3.09
N GLY A 198 -3.22 -21.99 -3.60
CA GLY A 198 -2.99 -22.44 -4.97
C GLY A 198 -3.38 -21.44 -6.07
N HIS A 199 -3.64 -20.17 -5.74
CA HIS A 199 -3.92 -19.12 -6.71
C HIS A 199 -2.64 -18.68 -7.44
N THR A 200 -2.78 -18.24 -8.68
CA THR A 200 -1.68 -17.71 -9.49
C THR A 200 -2.06 -16.41 -10.17
N LEU A 201 -1.05 -15.55 -10.39
CA LEU A 201 -1.14 -14.40 -11.28
C LEU A 201 -0.45 -14.74 -12.61
N ASP A 202 -1.20 -14.64 -13.70
CA ASP A 202 -0.70 -14.77 -15.07
C ASP A 202 -0.44 -13.38 -15.65
N ALA A 203 0.82 -13.03 -15.91
CA ALA A 203 1.15 -11.74 -16.49
C ALA A 203 0.76 -11.69 -17.97
N MET A 204 -0.19 -10.82 -18.32
CA MET A 204 -0.64 -10.63 -19.71
C MET A 204 0.25 -9.62 -20.44
N THR A 205 0.83 -8.69 -19.69
CA THR A 205 1.89 -7.77 -20.11
C THR A 205 3.00 -7.81 -19.06
N ASP A 206 4.11 -7.12 -19.31
CA ASP A 206 5.01 -6.73 -18.22
C ASP A 206 4.20 -5.95 -17.18
N ALA A 207 4.32 -6.34 -15.91
CA ALA A 207 3.47 -5.84 -14.85
C ALA A 207 4.26 -5.60 -13.57
N GLU A 208 3.69 -4.78 -12.68
CA GLU A 208 4.17 -4.63 -11.30
C GLU A 208 2.96 -4.75 -10.37
N VAL A 209 3.05 -5.63 -9.38
CA VAL A 209 1.98 -5.88 -8.41
C VAL A 209 2.53 -5.88 -6.99
N LEU A 210 1.75 -5.31 -6.07
CA LEU A 210 1.96 -5.40 -4.64
C LEU A 210 1.05 -6.50 -4.09
N ILE A 211 1.59 -7.44 -3.33
CA ILE A 211 0.84 -8.54 -2.75
C ILE A 211 1.09 -8.56 -1.24
N TRP A 212 0.08 -8.20 -0.46
CA TRP A 212 0.12 -8.36 0.99
C TRP A 212 -0.35 -9.76 1.36
N GLU A 213 0.53 -10.49 2.00
CA GLU A 213 0.26 -11.76 2.68
C GLU A 213 -0.01 -11.45 4.16
N MET A 214 -1.14 -11.92 4.69
CA MET A 214 -1.55 -11.63 6.07
C MET A 214 -2.19 -12.86 6.73
N ARG A 215 -1.89 -13.04 8.00
CA ARG A 215 -2.51 -14.09 8.82
C ARG A 215 -3.74 -13.58 9.55
N ASP A 216 -4.60 -14.51 9.97
CA ASP A 216 -5.67 -14.21 10.90
C ASP A 216 -5.11 -14.18 12.33
N TRP A 217 -4.80 -12.97 12.81
CA TRP A 217 -4.29 -12.73 14.17
C TRP A 217 -5.19 -13.33 15.27
N ARG A 218 -6.49 -13.55 15.00
CA ARG A 218 -7.40 -14.19 15.96
C ARG A 218 -7.07 -15.67 16.18
N LYS A 219 -6.46 -16.33 15.20
CA LYS A 219 -6.04 -17.73 15.33
C LYS A 219 -4.80 -17.88 16.22
N ALA A 220 -4.00 -16.83 16.38
CA ALA A 220 -2.83 -16.84 17.25
C ALA A 220 -3.16 -16.64 18.75
N LEU A 221 -4.37 -16.17 19.05
CA LEU A 221 -4.88 -15.95 20.41
C LEU A 221 -5.70 -17.14 20.95
N GLY A 222 -5.82 -18.23 20.17
CA GLY A 222 -6.61 -19.42 20.48
C GLY A 222 -5.78 -20.62 20.91
#